data_AF-A0A4Y7U4L9-F1
#
_entry.id   AF-A0A4Y7U4L9-F1
#
_cell.length_a   1.000
_cell.length_b   1.000
_cell.length_c   1.000
_cell.angle_alpha   90.00
_cell.angle_beta   90.00
_cell.angle_gamma   90.00
#
_symmetry.space_group_name_H-M   'P 1'
#
loop_
_entity.id
_entity.type
_entity.pdbx_description
1 polymer ?
#
loop_
_entity_poly.entity_id
_entity_poly.type
_entity_poly.pdbx_seq_one_letter_code
_entity_poly.pdbx_strand_id
1 'polypeptide(L)'
;VYVIILGFGLAILFRKKFDKLRTSLFLFDTIGLGVFTLIGLEKGISIGLHPVICIALGTMTACFGGVIRDILCNEIPTIFRREIYATICILGGIVFFILKKLNLRSE
;
A
#
# COMPACT_ATOMS: atom_id res chain seq x y z
N VAL A 1 -12.99 -11.03 -2.27
CA VAL A 1 -13.50 -11.63 -1.01
C VAL A 1 -12.97 -13.06 -0.80
N TYR A 2 -13.15 -13.98 -1.75
CA TYR A 2 -12.68 -15.38 -1.61
C TYR A 2 -11.18 -15.53 -1.25
N VAL A 3 -10.31 -14.75 -1.88
CA VAL A 3 -8.86 -14.73 -1.57
C VAL A 3 -8.56 -14.33 -0.12
N ILE A 4 -9.35 -13.40 0.44
CA ILE A 4 -9.18 -12.92 1.83
C ILE A 4 -9.57 -14.03 2.81
N ILE A 5 -10.71 -14.69 2.58
CA ILE A 5 -11.20 -15.78 3.44
C ILE A 5 -10.21 -16.95 3.44
N LEU A 6 -9.73 -17.33 2.26
CA LEU A 6 -8.75 -18.42 2.13
C LEU A 6 -7.41 -18.04 2.79
N GLY A 7 -6.92 -16.82 2.57
CA GLY A 7 -5.71 -16.31 3.21
C GLY A 7 -5.81 -16.29 4.73
N PHE A 8 -6.94 -15.86 5.28
CA PHE A 8 -7.21 -15.87 6.73
C PHE A 8 -7.24 -17.30 7.30
N GLY A 9 -7.91 -18.23 6.62
CA GLY A 9 -7.94 -19.64 7.02
C GLY A 9 -6.54 -20.28 7.04
N LEU A 10 -5.73 -20.02 6.02
CA LEU A 10 -4.33 -20.47 5.97
C LEU A 10 -3.49 -19.82 7.06
N ALA A 11 -3.68 -18.52 7.34
CA ALA A 11 -2.98 -17.82 8.41
C ALA A 11 -3.24 -18.46 9.79
N ILE A 12 -4.48 -18.87 10.06
CA ILE A 12 -4.84 -19.59 11.30
C ILE A 12 -4.14 -20.96 11.37
N LEU A 13 -4.19 -21.75 10.29
CA LEU A 13 -3.62 -23.10 10.26
C LEU A 13 -2.10 -23.10 10.48
N PHE A 14 -1.41 -22.10 9.93
CA PHE A 14 0.05 -21.96 10.04
C PHE A 14 0.52 -21.01 11.15
N ARG A 15 -0.37 -20.56 12.06
CA ARG A 15 -0.05 -19.58 13.12
C ARG A 15 1.24 -19.86 13.88
N LYS A 16 1.51 -21.13 14.25
CA LYS A 16 2.71 -21.53 15.01
C LYS A 16 4.04 -21.29 14.26
N LYS A 17 4.03 -21.19 12.92
CA LYS A 17 5.23 -20.91 12.12
C LYS A 17 5.44 -19.40 11.86
N PHE A 18 4.42 -18.57 12.07
CA PHE A 18 4.47 -17.15 11.72
C PHE A 18 5.40 -16.31 12.59
N ASP A 19 5.68 -16.72 13.83
CA ASP A 19 6.64 -15.99 14.69
C ASP A 19 8.05 -15.94 14.10
N LYS A 20 8.43 -16.95 13.29
CA LYS A 20 9.70 -16.97 12.55
C LYS A 20 9.66 -16.20 11.22
N LEU A 21 8.47 -15.84 10.74
CA LEU A 21 8.23 -15.22 9.43
C LEU A 21 7.93 -13.72 9.49
N ARG A 22 8.17 -13.06 10.63
CA ARG A 22 7.91 -11.61 10.77
C ARG A 22 8.57 -10.77 9.68
N THR A 23 9.80 -11.12 9.27
CA THR A 23 10.51 -10.43 8.18
C THR A 23 9.81 -10.62 6.83
N SER A 24 9.34 -11.83 6.52
CA SER A 24 8.60 -12.10 5.28
C SER A 24 7.25 -11.38 5.26
N LEU A 25 6.54 -11.32 6.38
CA LEU A 25 5.30 -10.56 6.50
C LEU A 25 5.50 -9.07 6.23
N PHE A 26 6.59 -8.49 6.73
CA PHE A 26 6.94 -7.10 6.46
C PHE A 26 7.27 -6.86 4.98
N LEU A 27 7.91 -7.83 4.31
CA LEU A 27 8.16 -7.76 2.87
C LEU A 27 6.84 -7.72 2.07
N PHE A 28 5.89 -8.62 2.40
CA PHE A 28 4.58 -8.64 1.74
C PHE A 28 3.79 -7.36 1.99
N ASP A 29 3.88 -6.79 3.19
CA ASP A 29 3.30 -5.49 3.53
C ASP A 29 3.85 -4.37 2.62
N THR A 30 5.17 -4.34 2.44
CA THR A 30 5.84 -3.35 1.57
C THR A 30 5.45 -3.51 0.10
N ILE A 31 5.37 -4.76 -0.40
CA ILE A 31 4.90 -5.06 -1.76
C ILE A 31 3.45 -4.59 -1.94
N GLY A 32 2.59 -4.91 -0.98
CA GLY A 32 1.19 -4.46 -0.97
C GLY A 32 1.08 -2.94 -1.02
N LEU A 33 1.90 -2.24 -0.25
CA LEU A 33 1.95 -0.78 -0.22
C LEU A 33 2.20 -0.19 -1.62
N GLY A 34 3.17 -0.72 -2.36
CA GLY A 34 3.49 -0.29 -3.72
C GLY A 34 2.35 -0.54 -4.71
N VAL A 35 1.80 -1.75 -4.71
CA VAL A 35 0.70 -2.14 -5.61
C VAL A 35 -0.56 -1.29 -5.35
N PHE A 36 -0.95 -1.12 -4.09
CA PHE A 36 -2.14 -0.32 -3.76
C PHE A 36 -1.96 1.17 -4.01
N THR A 37 -0.73 1.69 -3.88
CA THR A 37 -0.43 3.08 -4.25
C THR A 37 -0.70 3.31 -5.74
N LEU A 38 -0.23 2.40 -6.61
CA LEU A 38 -0.45 2.47 -8.05
C LEU A 38 -1.92 2.32 -8.43
N ILE A 39 -2.65 1.38 -7.82
CA ILE A 39 -4.09 1.21 -8.06
C ILE A 39 -4.86 2.49 -7.71
N GLY A 40 -4.55 3.13 -6.57
CA GLY A 40 -5.20 4.38 -6.18
C GLY A 40 -4.85 5.55 -7.10
N LEU A 41 -3.59 5.66 -7.53
CA LEU A 41 -3.14 6.64 -8.52
C LEU A 41 -3.88 6.49 -9.85
N GLU A 42 -3.92 5.28 -10.39
CA GLU A 42 -4.58 4.97 -11.65
C GLU A 42 -6.08 5.24 -11.58
N LYS A 43 -6.72 4.88 -10.46
CA LYS A 43 -8.13 5.20 -10.25
C LYS A 43 -8.38 6.70 -10.24
N GLY A 44 -7.54 7.49 -9.57
CA GLY A 44 -7.66 8.95 -9.55
C GLY A 44 -7.49 9.55 -10.96
N ILE A 45 -6.52 9.05 -11.71
CA ILE A 45 -6.28 9.44 -13.11
C ILE A 45 -7.49 9.11 -13.99
N SER A 46 -8.12 7.94 -13.81
CA SER A 46 -9.28 7.52 -14.60
C SER A 46 -10.49 8.46 -14.46
N ILE A 47 -10.57 9.20 -13.36
CA ILE A 47 -11.64 10.16 -13.05
C ILE A 47 -11.20 11.60 -13.43
N GLY A 48 -9.99 11.78 -13.96
CA GLY A 48 -9.47 13.09 -14.36
C GLY A 48 -9.05 13.99 -13.19
N LEU A 49 -8.72 13.42 -12.03
CA LEU A 49 -8.28 14.19 -10.88
C LEU A 49 -6.88 14.80 -11.07
N HIS A 50 -6.63 15.92 -10.39
CA HIS A 50 -5.33 16.57 -10.40
C HIS A 50 -4.23 15.64 -9.82
N PRO A 51 -2.99 15.64 -10.35
CA PRO A 51 -1.93 14.72 -9.93
C PRO A 51 -1.67 14.68 -8.42
N VAL A 52 -1.76 15.82 -7.74
CA VAL A 52 -1.62 15.91 -6.27
C VAL A 52 -2.71 15.11 -5.55
N ILE A 53 -3.96 15.18 -6.03
CA ILE A 53 -5.09 14.44 -5.46
C ILE A 53 -4.91 12.94 -5.73
N CYS A 54 -4.41 12.56 -6.92
CA CYS A 54 -4.11 11.16 -7.24
C CYS A 54 -3.05 10.57 -6.31
N ILE A 55 -1.99 11.34 -5.99
CA ILE A 55 -0.94 10.91 -5.05
C ILE A 55 -1.50 10.76 -3.64
N ALA A 56 -2.32 11.71 -3.19
CA ALA A 56 -2.99 11.62 -1.89
C ALA A 56 -3.90 10.38 -1.83
N LEU A 57 -4.71 10.14 -2.86
CA LEU A 57 -5.61 8.99 -2.97
C LEU A 57 -4.84 7.66 -2.98
N GLY A 58 -3.76 7.57 -3.75
CA GLY A 58 -2.87 6.40 -3.77
C GLY A 58 -2.26 6.13 -2.39
N THR A 59 -1.72 7.16 -1.74
CA THR A 59 -1.12 7.06 -0.40
C THR A 59 -2.14 6.62 0.64
N MET A 60 -3.34 7.21 0.62
CA MET A 60 -4.42 6.79 1.52
C MET A 60 -4.80 5.34 1.28
N THR A 61 -5.02 4.93 0.04
CA THR A 61 -5.44 3.57 -0.32
C THR A 61 -4.42 2.52 0.16
N ALA A 62 -3.13 2.81 0.01
CA ALA A 62 -2.06 1.92 0.43
C ALA A 62 -1.91 1.83 1.95
N CYS A 63 -1.94 2.97 2.65
CA CYS A 63 -1.65 3.00 4.09
C CYS A 63 -2.86 2.63 4.96
N PHE A 64 -4.10 2.91 4.52
CA PHE A 64 -5.28 2.73 5.39
C PHE A 64 -5.52 1.27 5.78
N GLY A 65 -5.16 0.30 4.93
CA GLY A 65 -5.28 -1.12 5.26
C GLY A 65 -4.39 -1.53 6.45
N GLY A 66 -3.16 -1.03 6.49
CA GLY A 66 -2.24 -1.21 7.62
C GLY A 66 -2.73 -0.49 8.88
N VAL A 67 -3.27 0.72 8.73
CA VAL A 67 -3.88 1.48 9.84
C VAL A 67 -5.04 0.71 10.47
N ILE A 68 -5.97 0.19 9.67
CA ILE A 68 -7.09 -0.61 10.16
C ILE A 68 -6.58 -1.87 10.88
N ARG A 69 -5.60 -2.58 10.30
CA ARG A 69 -4.98 -3.76 10.91
C ARG A 69 -4.41 -3.43 12.30
N ASP A 70 -3.67 -2.34 12.41
CA ASP A 70 -2.99 -1.97 13.65
C ASP A 70 -3.98 -1.51 14.73
N ILE A 71 -5.01 -0.73 14.35
CA ILE A 71 -6.10 -0.31 15.25
C ILE A 71 -6.88 -1.53 15.79
N LEU A 72 -7.21 -2.50 14.93
CA LEU A 72 -7.91 -3.72 15.34
C LEU A 72 -7.06 -4.59 16.28
N CYS A 73 -5.74 -4.52 16.17
CA CYS A 73 -4.79 -5.15 17.10
C CYS A 73 -4.55 -4.32 18.37
N ASN A 74 -5.21 -3.17 18.53
CA ASN A 74 -5.01 -2.21 19.62
C ASN A 74 -3.55 -1.73 19.74
N GLU A 75 -2.88 -1.58 18.60
CA GLU A 75 -1.51 -1.08 18.49
C GLU A 75 -1.49 0.31 17.83
N ILE A 76 -0.53 1.16 18.21
CA ILE A 76 -0.33 2.45 17.54
C ILE A 76 0.06 2.20 16.08
N PRO A 77 -0.70 2.73 15.10
CA PRO A 77 -0.46 2.46 13.69
C PRO A 77 0.98 2.73 13.25
N THR A 78 1.49 1.83 12.42
CA THR A 78 2.85 1.87 11.86
C THR A 78 3.16 3.16 11.11
N ILE A 79 2.16 3.79 10.50
CA ILE A 79 2.30 5.11 9.84
C ILE A 79 2.74 6.21 10.82
N PHE A 80 2.32 6.16 12.08
CA PHE A 80 2.71 7.14 13.10
C PHE A 80 4.02 6.77 13.79
N ARG A 81 4.41 5.49 13.78
CA ARG A 81 5.70 5.04 14.34
C ARG A 81 6.87 5.16 13.36
N ARG A 82 6.61 4.99 12.05
CA ARG A 82 7.59 5.02 10.98
C ARG A 82 7.08 5.90 9.84
N GLU A 83 7.49 7.15 9.85
CA GLU A 83 7.16 8.17 8.83
C GLU A 83 7.52 7.76 7.39
N ILE A 84 8.34 6.72 7.25
CA ILE A 84 8.84 6.17 5.99
C ILE A 84 7.69 5.60 5.12
N TYR A 85 6.61 5.11 5.71
CA TYR A 85 5.52 4.47 4.95
C TYR A 85 4.80 5.43 4.00
N ALA A 86 4.31 6.56 4.52
CA ALA A 86 3.62 7.55 3.72
C ALA A 86 4.57 8.23 2.72
N THR A 87 5.80 8.50 3.13
CA THR A 87 6.80 9.16 2.28
C THR A 87 7.20 8.29 1.10
N ILE A 88 7.36 6.97 1.26
CA ILE A 88 7.61 6.05 0.13
C ILE A 88 6.44 6.06 -0.85
N CYS A 89 5.19 6.04 -0.39
CA CYS A 89 4.01 6.10 -1.27
C CYS A 89 3.98 7.40 -2.08
N ILE A 90 4.24 8.53 -1.42
CA ILE A 90 4.29 9.85 -2.06
C ILE A 90 5.41 9.89 -3.10
N LEU A 91 6.63 9.45 -2.73
CA LEU A 91 7.76 9.36 -3.65
C LEU A 91 7.45 8.45 -4.84
N GLY A 92 6.85 7.28 -4.60
CA GLY A 92 6.41 6.36 -5.65
C GLY A 92 5.41 7.00 -6.61
N GLY A 93 4.45 7.77 -6.08
CA GLY A 93 3.49 8.52 -6.91
C GLY A 93 4.14 9.64 -7.72
N ILE A 94 5.09 10.38 -7.15
CA ILE A 94 5.86 11.40 -7.87
C ILE A 94 6.65 10.75 -9.02
N VAL A 95 7.38 9.67 -8.73
CA VAL A 95 8.15 8.93 -9.73
C VAL A 95 7.26 8.38 -10.83
N PHE A 96 6.09 7.84 -10.48
CA PHE A 96 5.10 7.36 -11.45
C PHE A 96 4.66 8.49 -12.40
N PHE A 97 4.32 9.67 -11.89
CA PHE A 97 3.93 10.80 -12.73
C PHE A 97 5.10 11.35 -13.58
N ILE A 98 6.32 11.34 -13.06
CA ILE A 98 7.52 11.72 -13.83
C ILE A 98 7.71 10.75 -15.00
N LEU A 99 7.69 9.43 -14.74
CA LEU A 99 7.83 8.41 -15.76
C LEU A 99 6.70 8.48 -16.79
N LYS A 100 5.46 8.69 -16.33
CA LYS A 100 4.31 8.89 -17.21
C LYS A 100 4.50 10.10 -18.12
N LYS A 101 5.02 11.22 -17.60
CA LYS A 101 5.31 12.43 -18.38
C LYS A 101 6.45 12.22 -19.39
N LEU A 102 7.46 11.42 -19.04
CA LEU A 102 8.55 11.06 -19.94
C LEU A 102 8.08 10.15 -21.07
N ASN A 103 7.26 9.14 -20.76
CA ASN A 103 6.70 8.22 -21.75
C ASN A 103 5.67 8.90 -22.67
N LEU A 104 4.94 9.90 -22.17
CA LEU A 104 4.05 10.74 -22.99
C LEU A 104 4.81 11.76 -23.85
N ARG A 105 6.13 11.94 -23.66
CA ARG A 105 6.96 12.83 -24.48
C ARG A 105 7.68 12.10 -25.60
N SER A 106 7.61 10.77 -25.63
CA SER A 106 8.20 9.91 -26.66
C SER A 106 7.23 9.52 -27.79
N GLU A 107 6.02 10.08 -27.81
CA GLU A 107 5.11 10.08 -28.98
C GLU A 107 4.88 11.52 -29.45
#